data_AF-A0A2H1E9E9-F1
#
_entry.id   AF-A0A2H1E9E9-F1
#
_cell.length_a   1.000
_cell.length_b   1.000
_cell.length_c   1.000
_cell.angle_alpha   90.00
_cell.angle_beta   90.00
_cell.angle_gamma   90.00
#
_symmetry.space_group_name_H-M   'P 1'
#
loop_
_entity.id
_entity.type
_entity.pdbx_description
1 polymer ?
#
loop_
_entity_poly.entity_id
_entity_poly.type
_entity_poly.pdbx_seq_one_letter_code
_entity_poly.pdbx_strand_id
1 'polypeptide(L)'
;MLGMLLIGATIYAFEIPNYFTWIDQKTVSLNGFKKTLAKTSLAIAYFNPLWIFRHLVFIKLFSGNYAQINIQLFLIAVWSFIANIPISLVANFIIQNKIRLDWRFMASAIFSAVMAIYYALSETIFK
;
A
#
# COMPACT_ATOMS: atom_id res chain seq x y z
N MET A 1 7.30 17.42 -0.43
CA MET A 1 6.66 16.55 -1.46
C MET A 1 7.63 16.06 -2.53
N LEU A 2 8.60 16.87 -3.02
CA LEU A 2 9.61 16.42 -4.00
C LEU A 2 10.34 15.12 -3.61
N GLY A 3 10.74 14.97 -2.34
CA GLY A 3 11.37 13.73 -1.86
C GLY A 3 10.46 12.51 -1.98
N MET A 4 9.17 12.64 -1.67
CA MET A 4 8.20 11.55 -1.83
C MET A 4 7.91 11.23 -3.30
N LEU A 5 7.96 12.23 -4.19
CA LEU A 5 7.89 12.01 -5.64
C LEU A 5 9.08 11.20 -6.12
N LEU A 6 10.29 11.49 -5.64
CA LEU A 6 11.50 10.73 -5.98
C LEU A 6 11.43 9.29 -5.47
N ILE A 7 11.01 9.07 -4.22
CA ILE A 7 10.81 7.71 -3.69
C ILE A 7 9.75 6.95 -4.49
N GLY A 8 8.66 7.63 -4.86
CA GLY A 8 7.62 7.09 -5.72
C GLY A 8 8.15 6.65 -7.09
N ALA A 9 8.89 7.53 -7.76
CA ALA A 9 9.44 7.31 -9.11
C ALA A 9 10.64 6.35 -9.15
N THR A 10 11.26 6.06 -7.99
CA THR A 10 12.41 5.17 -7.89
C THR A 10 12.03 3.90 -7.14
N ILE A 11 12.16 3.90 -5.80
CA ILE A 11 11.98 2.72 -4.95
C ILE A 11 10.63 2.06 -5.21
N TYR A 12 9.54 2.82 -5.15
CA TYR A 12 8.20 2.22 -5.30
C TYR A 12 7.86 1.83 -6.73
N ALA A 13 8.39 2.54 -7.73
CA ALA A 13 8.20 2.20 -9.14
C ALA A 13 8.84 0.85 -9.51
N PHE A 14 9.90 0.43 -8.82
CA PHE A 14 10.48 -0.90 -9.00
C PHE A 14 9.88 -1.94 -8.03
N GLU A 15 9.73 -1.60 -6.75
CA GLU A 15 9.31 -2.53 -5.70
C GLU A 15 7.88 -3.06 -5.92
N ILE A 16 6.93 -2.15 -6.20
CA ILE A 16 5.51 -2.50 -6.29
C ILE A 16 5.26 -3.44 -7.48
N PRO A 17 5.64 -3.12 -8.73
CA PRO A 17 5.36 -4.01 -9.87
C PRO A 17 6.06 -5.36 -9.76
N ASN A 18 7.28 -5.39 -9.23
CA ASN A 18 8.02 -6.63 -9.02
C ASN A 18 7.31 -7.53 -7.98
N TYR A 19 6.82 -6.95 -6.89
CA TYR A 19 6.07 -7.69 -5.88
C TYR A 19 4.74 -8.24 -6.44
N PHE A 20 3.99 -7.43 -7.20
CA PHE A 20 2.77 -7.90 -7.87
C PHE A 20 3.04 -8.98 -8.92
N THR A 21 4.16 -8.90 -9.64
CA THR A 21 4.60 -9.96 -10.55
C THR A 21 4.92 -11.26 -9.79
N TRP A 22 5.58 -11.15 -8.64
CA TRP A 22 5.83 -12.29 -7.76
C TRP A 22 4.54 -12.92 -7.21
N ILE A 23 3.55 -12.09 -6.82
CA ILE A 23 2.21 -12.58 -6.43
C ILE A 23 1.58 -13.37 -7.58
N ASP A 24 1.64 -12.84 -8.80
CA ASP A 24 1.05 -13.48 -9.98
C ASP A 24 1.70 -14.84 -10.26
N GLN A 25 3.03 -14.93 -10.16
CA GLN A 25 3.77 -16.19 -10.29
C GLN A 25 3.42 -17.17 -9.16
N LYS A 26 3.32 -16.70 -7.91
CA LYS A 26 3.02 -17.56 -6.75
C LYS A 26 1.60 -18.10 -6.76
N THR A 27 0.67 -17.38 -7.39
CA THR A 27 -0.75 -17.73 -7.48
C THR A 27 -1.14 -18.38 -8.81
N VAL A 28 -0.16 -18.73 -9.67
CA VAL A 28 -0.42 -19.29 -11.01
C VAL A 28 -1.15 -20.63 -10.94
N SER A 29 -0.85 -21.46 -9.94
CA SER A 29 -1.45 -22.78 -9.73
C SER A 29 -2.83 -22.75 -9.06
N LEU A 30 -3.27 -21.57 -8.60
CA LEU A 30 -4.55 -21.39 -7.93
C LEU A 30 -5.61 -20.95 -8.95
N ASN A 31 -6.83 -21.48 -8.80
CA ASN A 31 -7.95 -21.17 -9.69
C ASN A 31 -9.11 -20.53 -8.94
N GLY A 32 -9.89 -19.71 -9.65
CA GLY A 32 -11.13 -19.10 -9.18
C GLY A 32 -10.96 -18.29 -7.88
N PHE A 33 -11.86 -18.52 -6.93
CA PHE A 33 -11.91 -17.78 -5.67
C PHE A 33 -10.63 -17.91 -4.83
N LYS A 34 -9.96 -19.07 -4.84
CA LYS A 34 -8.69 -19.28 -4.09
C LYS A 34 -7.59 -18.37 -4.61
N LYS A 35 -7.53 -18.14 -5.93
CA LYS A 35 -6.58 -17.22 -6.55
C LYS A 35 -6.84 -15.79 -6.09
N THR A 36 -8.10 -15.35 -6.14
CA THR A 36 -8.49 -13.99 -5.73
C THR A 36 -8.20 -13.73 -4.26
N LEU A 37 -8.51 -14.70 -3.39
CA LEU A 37 -8.22 -14.61 -1.97
C LEU A 37 -6.72 -14.53 -1.71
N ALA A 38 -5.93 -15.42 -2.34
CA ALA A 38 -4.48 -15.42 -2.19
C ALA A 38 -3.84 -14.11 -2.67
N LYS A 39 -4.23 -13.60 -3.85
CA LYS A 39 -3.74 -12.32 -4.37
C LYS A 39 -4.08 -11.16 -3.45
N THR A 40 -5.31 -11.11 -2.95
CA THR A 40 -5.78 -10.04 -2.05
C THR A 40 -5.02 -10.08 -0.72
N SER A 41 -4.90 -11.25 -0.10
CA SER A 41 -4.19 -11.40 1.17
C SER A 41 -2.71 -11.05 1.03
N LEU A 42 -2.05 -11.46 -0.05
CA LEU A 42 -0.65 -11.11 -0.30
C LEU A 42 -0.47 -9.61 -0.58
N ALA A 43 -1.39 -8.99 -1.31
CA ALA A 43 -1.35 -7.55 -1.53
C ALA A 43 -1.53 -6.76 -0.21
N ILE A 44 -2.45 -7.19 0.66
CA ILE A 44 -2.61 -6.59 1.99
C ILE A 44 -1.37 -6.81 2.85
N ALA A 45 -0.78 -8.01 2.82
CA ALA A 45 0.43 -8.33 3.57
C ALA A 45 1.67 -7.53 3.12
N TYR A 46 1.71 -7.08 1.86
CA TYR A 46 2.74 -6.16 1.39
C TYR A 46 2.63 -4.78 2.00
N PHE A 47 1.42 -4.21 2.02
CA PHE A 47 1.13 -2.92 2.65
C PHE A 47 0.97 -3.04 4.18
N ASN A 48 1.78 -3.89 4.81
CA ASN A 48 1.79 -4.10 6.25
C ASN A 48 2.24 -2.83 7.02
N PRO A 49 2.12 -2.82 8.37
CA PRO A 49 2.52 -1.66 9.17
C PRO A 49 3.97 -1.20 8.97
N LEU A 50 4.91 -2.09 8.64
CA LEU A 50 6.30 -1.71 8.39
C LEU A 50 6.44 -0.92 7.08
N TRP A 51 5.70 -1.31 6.03
CA TRP A 51 5.67 -0.56 4.78
C TRP A 51 5.12 0.85 4.99
N ILE A 52 4.00 0.95 5.73
CA ILE A 52 3.37 2.24 6.08
C ILE A 52 4.32 3.06 6.95
N PHE A 53 4.95 2.46 7.96
CA PHE A 53 5.92 3.13 8.81
C PHE A 53 7.10 3.66 8.00
N ARG A 54 7.67 2.87 7.09
CA ARG A 54 8.73 3.32 6.19
C ARG A 54 8.28 4.52 5.34
N HIS A 55 7.05 4.50 4.84
CA HIS A 55 6.48 5.61 4.10
C HIS A 55 6.38 6.88 4.96
N LEU A 56 5.88 6.77 6.19
CA LEU A 56 5.81 7.86 7.16
C LEU A 56 7.20 8.38 7.54
N VAL A 57 8.18 7.49 7.71
CA VAL A 57 9.57 7.87 7.97
C VAL A 57 10.13 8.69 6.83
N PHE A 58 9.93 8.29 5.56
CA PHE A 58 10.36 9.11 4.42
C PHE A 58 9.71 10.49 4.43
N ILE A 59 8.40 10.59 4.75
CA ILE A 59 7.73 11.88 4.90
C ILE A 59 8.42 12.73 5.97
N LYS A 60 8.71 12.17 7.15
CA LYS A 60 9.37 12.89 8.25
C LYS A 60 10.80 13.29 7.91
N LEU A 61 11.57 12.42 7.26
CA LEU A 61 12.93 12.69 6.79
C LEU A 61 12.94 13.86 5.81
N PHE A 62 12.08 13.84 4.78
CA PHE A 62 12.01 14.92 3.79
C PHE A 62 11.36 16.20 4.31
N SER A 63 10.64 16.14 5.42
CA SER A 63 10.06 17.31 6.10
C SER A 63 11.00 17.91 7.15
N GLY A 64 12.19 17.33 7.38
CA GLY A 64 13.13 17.77 8.41
C GLY A 64 12.71 17.46 9.85
N ASN A 65 11.63 16.69 10.05
CA ASN A 65 11.01 16.41 11.34
C ASN A 65 11.58 15.12 11.98
N TYR A 66 12.91 15.01 12.09
CA TYR A 66 13.60 13.80 12.54
C TYR A 66 13.18 13.35 13.94
N ALA A 67 12.91 14.30 14.86
CA ALA A 67 12.49 14.00 16.22
C ALA A 67 11.12 13.29 16.33
N GLN A 68 10.32 13.33 15.26
CA GLN A 68 9.01 12.67 15.20
C GLN A 68 9.11 11.21 14.70
N ILE A 69 10.31 10.75 14.33
CA ILE A 69 10.57 9.33 14.03
C ILE A 69 10.77 8.60 15.36
N ASN A 70 9.68 8.10 15.92
CA ASN A 70 9.67 7.43 17.21
C ASN A 70 8.65 6.27 17.20
N ILE A 71 8.49 5.62 18.35
CA ILE A 71 7.57 4.49 18.49
C ILE A 71 6.10 4.87 18.23
N GLN A 72 5.69 6.12 18.51
CA GLN A 72 4.34 6.60 18.24
C GLN A 72 4.06 6.60 16.73
N LEU A 73 5.05 6.96 15.91
CA LEU A 73 4.92 6.91 14.45
C LEU A 73 4.70 5.48 13.94
N PHE A 74 5.31 4.49 14.59
CA PHE A 74 5.06 3.07 14.30
C PHE A 74 3.63 2.65 14.72
N LEU A 75 3.15 3.10 15.88
CA LEU A 75 1.77 2.84 16.31
C LEU A 75 0.74 3.46 15.36
N ILE A 76 0.98 4.67 14.86
CA ILE A 76 0.15 5.30 13.82
C ILE A 76 0.12 4.43 12.56
N ALA A 77 1.26 3.85 12.16
CA ALA A 77 1.31 2.94 11.02
C ALA A 77 0.47 1.67 11.24
N VAL A 78 0.48 1.11 12.46
CA VAL A 78 -0.35 -0.04 12.83
C VAL A 78 -1.84 0.31 12.79
N TRP A 79 -2.25 1.43 13.39
CA TRP A 79 -3.65 1.87 13.35
C TRP A 79 -4.12 2.17 11.93
N SER A 80 -3.26 2.81 11.13
CA SER A 80 -3.53 3.09 9.71
C SER A 80 -3.69 1.80 8.91
N PHE A 81 -2.91 0.76 9.21
CA PHE A 81 -3.06 -0.55 8.59
C PHE A 81 -4.42 -1.17 8.94
N ILE A 82 -4.76 -1.23 10.23
CA ILE A 82 -6.02 -1.83 10.70
C ILE A 82 -7.23 -1.12 10.09
N ALA A 83 -7.25 0.21 10.11
CA ALA A 83 -8.31 1.02 9.51
C ALA A 83 -8.41 0.82 7.99
N ASN A 84 -7.29 0.55 7.33
CA ASN A 84 -7.23 0.33 5.90
C ASN A 84 -7.67 -1.08 5.45
N ILE A 85 -7.54 -2.11 6.29
CA ILE A 85 -7.94 -3.49 5.93
C ILE A 85 -9.34 -3.56 5.28
N PRO A 86 -10.43 -3.02 5.88
CA PRO A 86 -11.76 -3.12 5.28
C PRO A 86 -11.86 -2.40 3.94
N ILE A 87 -11.26 -1.21 3.82
CA ILE A 87 -11.26 -0.39 2.60
C ILE A 87 -10.48 -1.12 1.48
N SER A 88 -9.31 -1.65 1.82
CA SER A 88 -8.45 -2.39 0.90
C SER A 88 -9.07 -3.70 0.42
N LEU A 89 -9.82 -4.40 1.28
CA LEU A 89 -10.55 -5.61 0.87
C LEU A 89 -11.63 -5.27 -0.15
N VAL A 90 -12.43 -4.24 0.10
CA VAL A 90 -13.50 -3.80 -0.80
C VAL A 90 -12.92 -3.31 -2.13
N ALA A 91 -11.91 -2.44 -2.09
CA ALA A 91 -11.26 -1.91 -3.29
C ALA A 91 -10.63 -3.03 -4.14
N ASN A 92 -9.86 -3.93 -3.54
CA ASN A 92 -9.26 -5.06 -4.26
C ASN A 92 -10.33 -6.01 -4.82
N PHE A 93 -11.41 -6.26 -4.08
CA PHE A 93 -12.51 -7.07 -4.59
C PHE A 93 -13.14 -6.44 -5.84
N ILE A 94 -13.39 -5.12 -5.82
CA ILE A 94 -13.94 -4.39 -6.98
C ILE A 94 -12.96 -4.44 -8.16
N ILE A 95 -11.68 -4.13 -7.93
CA ILE A 95 -10.65 -4.14 -8.99
C ILE A 95 -10.53 -5.52 -9.63
N GLN A 96 -10.55 -6.59 -8.84
CA GLN A 96 -10.36 -7.94 -9.37
C GLN A 96 -11.60 -8.55 -10.03
N ASN A 97 -12.82 -8.10 -9.69
CA ASN A 97 -14.05 -8.73 -10.19
C ASN A 97 -14.89 -7.85 -11.11
N LYS A 98 -14.78 -6.51 -11.02
CA LYS A 98 -15.58 -5.56 -11.79
C LYS A 98 -14.79 -4.82 -12.87
N ILE A 99 -13.47 -4.65 -12.69
CA ILE A 99 -12.63 -3.95 -13.66
C ILE A 99 -12.09 -4.92 -14.73
N ARG A 100 -12.18 -4.50 -15.99
CA ARG A 100 -11.62 -5.20 -17.16
C ARG A 100 -10.13 -5.45 -16.95
N LEU A 101 -9.65 -6.61 -17.40
CA LEU A 101 -8.29 -7.10 -17.12
C LEU A 101 -7.20 -6.05 -17.43
N ASP A 102 -7.32 -5.41 -18.59
CA ASP A 102 -6.39 -4.38 -19.10
C ASP A 102 -6.29 -3.14 -18.19
N TRP A 103 -7.34 -2.85 -17.44
CA TRP A 103 -7.46 -1.66 -16.59
C TRP A 103 -7.13 -1.93 -15.11
N ARG A 104 -6.93 -3.19 -14.72
CA ARG A 104 -6.69 -3.55 -13.30
C ARG A 104 -5.43 -2.94 -12.74
N PHE A 105 -4.37 -2.87 -13.54
CA PHE A 105 -3.12 -2.23 -13.15
C PHE A 105 -3.35 -0.74 -12.84
N MET A 106 -4.00 -0.02 -13.75
CA MET A 106 -4.30 1.40 -13.58
C MET A 106 -5.19 1.64 -12.35
N ALA A 107 -6.24 0.83 -12.16
CA ALA A 107 -7.12 0.93 -11.01
C ALA A 107 -6.39 0.67 -9.68
N SER A 108 -5.49 -0.33 -9.64
CA SER A 108 -4.65 -0.60 -8.47
C SER A 108 -3.67 0.54 -8.19
N ALA A 109 -3.07 1.11 -9.24
CA ALA A 109 -2.12 2.22 -9.10
C ALA A 109 -2.81 3.48 -8.52
N ILE A 110 -4.00 3.81 -9.02
CA ILE A 110 -4.81 4.92 -8.50
C ILE A 110 -5.19 4.65 -7.03
N PHE A 111 -5.64 3.44 -6.71
CA PHE A 111 -5.96 3.07 -5.33
C PHE A 111 -4.75 3.22 -4.40
N SER A 112 -3.57 2.73 -4.79
CA SER A 112 -2.34 2.90 -4.02
C SER A 112 -1.94 4.37 -3.85
N ALA A 113 -2.13 5.21 -4.88
CA ALA A 113 -1.87 6.64 -4.78
C ALA A 113 -2.80 7.34 -3.78
N VAL A 114 -4.10 7.01 -3.81
CA VAL A 114 -5.07 7.51 -2.82
C VAL A 114 -4.70 7.05 -1.41
N MET A 115 -4.29 5.80 -1.25
CA MET A 115 -3.87 5.26 0.05
C MET A 115 -2.61 5.96 0.59
N ALA A 116 -1.66 6.32 -0.26
CA ALA A 116 -0.48 7.08 0.15
C ALA A 116 -0.87 8.47 0.71
N ILE A 117 -1.85 9.14 0.09
CA ILE A 117 -2.40 10.41 0.62
C ILE A 117 -3.10 10.17 1.97
N TYR A 118 -3.93 9.13 2.07
CA TYR A 118 -4.59 8.75 3.32
C TYR A 118 -3.59 8.49 4.45
N TYR A 119 -2.49 7.77 4.20
CA TYR A 119 -1.47 7.54 5.23
C TYR A 119 -0.75 8.82 5.65
N ALA A 120 -0.54 9.77 4.74
CA ALA A 120 0.00 11.08 5.13
C ALA A 120 -0.99 11.84 6.04
N LEU A 121 -2.30 11.69 5.82
CA LEU A 121 -3.35 12.29 6.66
C LEU A 121 -3.60 11.52 7.96
N SER A 122 -3.28 10.23 8.01
CA SER A 122 -3.59 9.40 9.19
C SER A 122 -2.86 9.88 10.44
N GLU A 123 -1.71 10.54 10.28
CA GLU A 123 -0.96 11.18 11.36
C GLU A 123 -1.73 12.35 12.01
N THR A 124 -2.65 13.01 11.30
CA THR A 124 -3.51 14.04 11.92
C THR A 124 -4.78 13.44 12.50
N ILE A 125 -5.26 12.31 11.98
CA ILE A 125 -6.52 11.66 12.37
C ILE A 125 -6.36 10.80 13.62
N PHE A 126 -5.27 10.05 13.75
CA PHE A 126 -5.02 9.09 14.84
C PHE A 126 -4.05 9.62 15.90
N LYS A 127 -3.97 10.94 16.03
CA LYS A 127 -3.01 11.65 16.88
C LYS A 127 -3.27 11.43 18.37
#